data_AF-F9EDF3-F1
#
_entry.id   AF-F9EDF3-F1
#
_cell.length_a   1.000
_cell.length_b   1.000
_cell.length_c   1.000
_cell.angle_alpha   90.00
_cell.angle_beta   90.00
_cell.angle_gamma   90.00
#
_symmetry.space_group_name_H-M   'P 1'
#
loop_
_entity.id
_entity.type
_entity.pdbx_description
1 polymer ?
#
loop_
_entity_poly.entity_id
_entity_poly.type
_entity_poly.pdbx_seq_one_letter_code
_entity_poly.pdbx_strand_id
1 'polypeptide(L)'
;MPASITAVATTGAPAAVGPYSQAVSTGEGSGAIVHVSGQVPLDPTTGALVDGGVRAQAERVLTSIGAILEAAGLGYDDVVKTTVLLTDIADFAAVNDVYARFFTAPVLPARAAFGVAALPLGAAVEIEAVAVRPWAHGPRPRRPTGAARPRSRPVSTARVVLPRFFRRRNRPDGRSR
;
A
#
# COMPACT_ATOMS: atom_id res chain seq x y z
N MET A 1 -21.79 8.29 -5.30
CA MET A 1 -21.87 7.43 -4.10
C MET A 1 -20.65 7.75 -3.23
N PRO A 2 -20.80 8.06 -1.94
CA PRO A 2 -19.64 8.19 -1.06
C PRO A 2 -18.88 6.86 -1.04
N ALA A 3 -17.54 6.93 -0.98
CA ALA A 3 -16.68 5.77 -0.83
C ALA A 3 -17.11 4.99 0.41
N SER A 4 -17.66 3.79 0.21
CA SER A 4 -18.08 2.91 1.30
C SER A 4 -16.89 2.02 1.62
N ILE A 5 -16.33 2.16 2.83
CA ILE A 5 -15.28 1.27 3.30
C ILE A 5 -15.93 -0.06 3.66
N THR A 6 -15.50 -1.15 3.03
CA THR A 6 -16.10 -2.49 3.22
C THR A 6 -15.04 -3.54 3.53
N ALA A 7 -15.37 -4.47 4.42
CA ALA A 7 -14.54 -5.64 4.64
C ALA A 7 -14.75 -6.64 3.49
N VAL A 8 -13.65 -7.27 3.07
CA VAL A 8 -13.67 -8.42 2.16
C VAL A 8 -13.38 -9.66 3.00
N ALA A 9 -14.19 -10.70 2.81
CA ALA A 9 -14.07 -11.96 3.53
C ALA A 9 -14.34 -13.15 2.58
N THR A 10 -13.62 -14.25 2.80
CA THR A 10 -13.74 -15.51 2.05
C THR A 10 -13.38 -16.69 2.95
N THR A 11 -13.96 -17.85 2.66
CA THR A 11 -13.58 -19.13 3.28
C THR A 11 -12.37 -19.77 2.60
N GLY A 12 -11.92 -19.27 1.45
CA GLY A 12 -10.73 -19.75 0.73
C GLY A 12 -9.40 -19.26 1.32
N ALA A 13 -9.46 -18.38 2.32
CA ALA A 13 -8.32 -17.86 3.06
C ALA A 13 -8.56 -18.02 4.59
N PRO A 14 -7.50 -18.07 5.41
CA PRO A 14 -7.64 -18.20 6.85
C PRO A 14 -8.54 -17.11 7.45
N ALA A 15 -9.43 -17.51 8.36
CA ALA A 15 -10.30 -16.57 9.04
C ALA A 15 -9.47 -15.52 9.81
N ALA A 16 -9.95 -14.28 9.86
CA ALA A 16 -9.33 -13.26 10.70
C ALA A 16 -9.64 -13.57 12.18
N VAL A 17 -8.65 -14.09 12.90
CA VAL A 17 -8.79 -14.49 14.32
C VAL A 17 -8.55 -13.31 15.29
N GLY A 18 -8.11 -12.16 14.77
CA GLY A 18 -7.85 -10.94 15.54
C GLY A 18 -8.75 -9.75 15.12
N PRO A 19 -8.52 -8.55 15.67
CA PRO A 19 -9.30 -7.34 15.38
C PRO A 19 -8.93 -6.73 14.02
N TYR A 20 -9.02 -7.50 12.94
CA TYR A 20 -8.74 -7.07 11.57
C TYR A 20 -9.65 -7.81 10.58
N SER A 21 -9.73 -7.33 9.33
CA SER A 21 -10.42 -8.01 8.22
C SER A 21 -9.40 -8.64 7.29
N GLN A 22 -9.74 -9.71 6.56
CA GLN A 22 -8.81 -10.31 5.58
C GLN A 22 -8.34 -9.29 4.54
N ALA A 23 -9.27 -8.43 4.08
CA ALA A 23 -8.95 -7.22 3.36
C ALA A 23 -10.01 -6.13 3.60
N VAL A 24 -9.66 -4.90 3.25
CA VAL A 24 -10.57 -3.75 3.27
C VAL A 24 -10.55 -3.08 1.91
N SER A 25 -11.73 -2.82 1.35
CA SER A 25 -11.91 -2.06 0.12
C SER A 25 -12.36 -0.63 0.43
N THR A 26 -11.83 0.35 -0.31
CA THR A 26 -12.30 1.73 -0.26
C THR A 26 -13.59 1.96 -1.06
N GLY A 27 -14.12 0.93 -1.72
CA GLY A 27 -15.39 0.98 -2.46
C GLY A 27 -15.47 -0.02 -3.63
N GLU A 28 -16.61 -0.03 -4.30
CA GLU A 28 -16.86 -0.97 -5.41
C GLU A 28 -16.55 -0.39 -6.79
N GLY A 29 -16.33 0.93 -6.88
CA GLY A 29 -16.11 1.63 -8.13
C GLY A 29 -14.69 1.46 -8.70
N SER A 30 -14.55 1.83 -9.97
CA SER A 30 -13.25 1.96 -10.63
C SER A 30 -12.29 2.84 -9.83
N GLY A 31 -11.05 2.38 -9.69
CA GLY A 31 -9.99 3.02 -8.91
C GLY A 31 -10.09 2.85 -7.41
N ALA A 32 -11.08 2.09 -6.90
CA ALA A 32 -11.08 1.73 -5.49
C ALA A 32 -9.87 0.85 -5.17
N ILE A 33 -9.31 1.06 -3.98
CA ILE A 33 -8.12 0.35 -3.50
C ILE A 33 -8.60 -0.77 -2.59
N VAL A 34 -7.96 -1.93 -2.69
CA VAL A 34 -8.14 -3.07 -1.79
C VAL A 34 -6.83 -3.30 -1.06
N HIS A 35 -6.86 -3.17 0.26
CA HIS A 35 -5.74 -3.47 1.15
C HIS A 35 -5.93 -4.88 1.71
N VAL A 36 -5.09 -5.81 1.30
CA VAL A 36 -5.05 -7.19 1.81
C VAL A 36 -4.12 -7.24 3.01
N SER A 37 -4.63 -7.71 4.15
CA SER A 37 -3.82 -7.90 5.35
C SER A 37 -2.72 -8.94 5.12
N GLY A 38 -1.66 -8.86 5.93
CA GLY A 38 -0.58 -9.84 5.93
C GLY A 38 -1.12 -11.27 6.04
N GLN A 39 -0.91 -12.05 4.99
CA GLN A 39 -1.32 -13.44 4.92
C GLN A 39 -0.20 -14.32 5.45
N VAL A 40 -0.53 -15.14 6.45
CA VAL A 40 0.31 -16.20 7.01
C VAL A 40 -0.10 -17.56 6.41
N PRO A 41 0.79 -18.58 6.40
CA PRO A 41 0.62 -19.81 5.65
C PRO A 41 -0.25 -20.83 6.42
N LEU A 42 -1.46 -20.43 6.77
CA LEU A 42 -2.42 -21.31 7.45
C LEU A 42 -3.30 -22.02 6.43
N ASP A 43 -3.63 -23.27 6.74
CA ASP A 43 -4.73 -23.97 6.07
C ASP A 43 -6.07 -23.34 6.49
N PRO A 44 -6.92 -22.93 5.54
CA PRO A 44 -8.17 -22.21 5.86
C PRO A 44 -9.22 -23.09 6.54
N THR A 45 -9.11 -24.42 6.45
CA THR A 45 -10.04 -25.37 7.05
C THR A 45 -9.66 -25.67 8.50
N THR A 46 -8.37 -25.89 8.75
CA THR A 46 -7.86 -26.32 10.06
C THR A 46 -7.35 -25.16 10.92
N GLY A 47 -6.96 -24.04 10.31
CA GLY A 47 -6.31 -22.92 10.99
C GLY A 47 -4.87 -23.20 11.42
N ALA A 48 -4.29 -24.33 11.02
CA ALA A 48 -2.91 -24.71 11.35
C ALA A 48 -1.93 -24.23 10.28
N LEU A 49 -0.66 -24.01 10.66
CA LEU A 49 0.42 -23.78 9.71
C LEU A 49 0.58 -24.98 8.78
N VAL A 50 0.77 -24.71 7.49
CA VAL A 50 1.04 -25.77 6.52
C VAL A 50 2.46 -26.31 6.66
N ASP A 51 2.59 -27.63 6.51
CA ASP A 51 3.86 -28.33 6.43
C ASP A 51 4.53 -28.16 5.05
N GLY A 52 5.77 -28.62 4.91
CA GLY A 52 6.51 -28.60 3.64
C GLY A 52 7.49 -27.44 3.46
N GLY A 53 7.74 -26.68 4.53
CA GLY A 53 8.75 -25.61 4.57
C GLY A 53 8.36 -24.36 3.79
N VAL A 54 9.33 -23.46 3.60
CA VAL A 54 9.07 -22.08 3.12
C VAL A 54 8.39 -22.01 1.74
N ARG A 55 8.64 -22.97 0.84
CA ARG A 55 8.02 -23.00 -0.49
C ARG A 55 6.52 -23.31 -0.40
N ALA A 56 6.15 -24.33 0.37
CA ALA A 56 4.75 -24.68 0.61
C ALA A 56 4.02 -23.57 1.36
N GLN A 57 4.70 -22.93 2.31
CA GLN A 57 4.16 -21.77 3.02
C GLN A 57 3.93 -20.58 2.09
N ALA A 58 4.89 -20.23 1.23
CA ALA A 58 4.73 -19.15 0.25
C ALA A 58 3.57 -19.43 -0.73
N GLU A 59 3.43 -20.67 -1.17
CA GLU A 59 2.33 -21.10 -2.05
C GLU A 59 0.98 -20.95 -1.36
N ARG A 60 0.88 -21.36 -0.09
CA ARG A 60 -0.34 -21.18 0.71
C ARG A 60 -0.67 -19.70 0.90
N VAL A 61 0.31 -18.87 1.24
CA VAL A 61 0.14 -17.41 1.40
C VAL A 61 -0.40 -16.79 0.11
N LEU A 62 0.23 -17.07 -1.03
CA LEU A 62 -0.16 -16.49 -2.32
C LEU A 62 -1.52 -17.00 -2.80
N THR A 63 -1.86 -18.26 -2.53
CA THR A 63 -3.20 -18.81 -2.80
C THR A 63 -4.28 -18.15 -1.94
N SER A 64 -3.99 -17.88 -0.66
CA SER A 64 -4.90 -17.14 0.22
C SER A 64 -5.12 -15.69 -0.25
N ILE A 65 -4.06 -15.01 -0.69
CA ILE A 65 -4.17 -13.69 -1.33
C ILE A 65 -5.08 -13.77 -2.56
N GLY A 66 -4.90 -14.78 -3.41
CA GLY A 66 -5.76 -15.02 -4.58
C GLY A 66 -7.24 -15.14 -4.21
N ALA A 67 -7.57 -15.98 -3.23
CA ALA A 67 -8.95 -16.14 -2.76
C ALA A 67 -9.57 -14.84 -2.22
N ILE A 68 -8.77 -14.00 -1.55
CA ILE A 68 -9.22 -12.69 -1.05
C ILE A 68 -9.44 -11.71 -2.21
N LEU A 69 -8.54 -11.69 -3.20
CA LEU A 69 -8.70 -10.87 -4.41
C LEU A 69 -9.94 -11.29 -5.19
N GLU A 70 -10.16 -12.60 -5.36
CA GLU A 70 -11.35 -13.15 -6.02
C GLU A 70 -12.65 -12.75 -5.31
N ALA A 71 -12.67 -12.79 -3.98
CA ALA A 71 -13.80 -12.32 -3.19
C ALA A 71 -14.04 -10.80 -3.33
N ALA A 72 -13.00 -10.04 -3.66
CA ALA A 72 -13.11 -8.65 -4.07
C ALA A 72 -13.45 -8.48 -5.56
N GLY A 73 -13.56 -9.54 -6.36
CA GLY A 73 -13.75 -9.45 -7.81
C GLY A 73 -12.52 -8.91 -8.54
N LEU A 74 -11.33 -9.29 -8.08
CA LEU A 74 -10.02 -8.92 -8.61
C LEU A 74 -9.15 -10.17 -8.83
N GLY A 75 -8.07 -10.00 -9.58
CA GLY A 75 -7.04 -11.02 -9.76
C GLY A 75 -5.64 -10.52 -9.39
N TYR A 76 -4.63 -11.37 -9.56
CA TYR A 76 -3.23 -11.01 -9.31
C TYR A 76 -2.74 -9.84 -10.16
N ASP A 77 -3.30 -9.67 -11.36
CA ASP A 77 -2.96 -8.58 -12.29
C ASP A 77 -3.41 -7.21 -11.80
N ASP A 78 -4.34 -7.16 -10.84
CA ASP A 78 -4.82 -5.93 -10.22
C ASP A 78 -3.95 -5.50 -9.02
N VAL A 79 -2.99 -6.34 -8.61
CA VAL A 79 -2.08 -6.05 -7.49
C VAL A 79 -0.99 -5.09 -7.95
N VAL A 80 -0.89 -3.95 -7.26
CA VAL A 80 0.07 -2.89 -7.59
C VAL A 80 1.28 -2.88 -6.66
N LYS A 81 1.15 -3.45 -5.44
CA LYS A 81 2.22 -3.49 -4.44
C LYS A 81 2.11 -4.73 -3.57
N THR A 82 3.23 -5.36 -3.26
CA THR A 82 3.35 -6.39 -2.22
C THR A 82 4.49 -6.08 -1.24
N THR A 83 4.35 -6.51 0.01
CA THR A 83 5.45 -6.54 0.99
C THR A 83 5.65 -7.98 1.43
N VAL A 84 6.87 -8.50 1.28
CA VAL A 84 7.23 -9.88 1.62
C VAL A 84 8.11 -9.87 2.86
N LEU A 85 7.63 -10.48 3.94
CA LEU A 85 8.35 -10.59 5.19
C LEU A 85 8.84 -12.04 5.35
N LEU A 86 10.11 -12.21 5.70
CA LEU A 86 10.76 -13.53 5.84
C LEU A 86 11.40 -13.65 7.22
N THR A 87 11.28 -14.77 7.91
CA THR A 87 12.04 -14.97 9.16
C THR A 87 13.51 -15.31 8.90
N ASP A 88 13.79 -15.94 7.75
CA ASP A 88 15.15 -16.17 7.25
C ASP A 88 15.28 -15.58 5.84
N ILE A 89 16.19 -14.62 5.68
CA ILE A 89 16.42 -13.98 4.39
C ILE A 89 17.10 -14.92 3.38
N ALA A 90 17.71 -16.01 3.84
CA ALA A 90 18.29 -17.04 2.98
C ALA A 90 17.22 -17.73 2.10
N ASP A 91 15.96 -17.75 2.55
CA ASP A 91 14.84 -18.33 1.81
C ASP A 91 14.33 -17.46 0.66
N PHE A 92 14.88 -16.25 0.48
CA PHE A 92 14.42 -15.28 -0.51
C PHE A 92 14.30 -15.86 -1.93
N ALA A 93 15.29 -16.64 -2.37
CA ALA A 93 15.27 -17.26 -3.70
C ALA A 93 14.15 -18.29 -3.83
N ALA A 94 13.95 -19.12 -2.80
CA ALA A 94 12.91 -20.15 -2.79
C ALA A 94 11.51 -19.54 -2.81
N VAL A 95 11.29 -18.44 -2.08
CA VAL A 95 10.02 -17.69 -2.09
C VAL A 95 9.82 -16.98 -3.43
N ASN A 96 10.86 -16.41 -4.03
CA ASN A 96 10.77 -15.79 -5.37
C ASN A 96 10.31 -16.78 -6.45
N ASP A 97 10.84 -18.00 -6.45
CA ASP A 97 10.44 -19.02 -7.42
C ASP A 97 8.95 -19.36 -7.35
N VAL A 98 8.36 -19.31 -6.15
CA VAL A 98 6.93 -19.53 -5.95
C VAL A 98 6.16 -18.28 -6.35
N TYR A 99 6.59 -17.11 -5.87
CA TYR A 99 6.00 -15.80 -6.19
C TYR A 99 5.84 -15.57 -7.70
N ALA A 100 6.86 -15.91 -8.49
CA ALA A 100 6.86 -15.75 -9.95
C ALA A 100 5.82 -16.63 -10.69
N ARG A 101 5.24 -17.63 -10.03
CA ARG A 101 4.18 -18.48 -10.61
C ARG A 101 2.79 -17.82 -10.53
N PHE A 102 2.61 -16.90 -9.59
CA PHE A 102 1.33 -16.22 -9.36
C PHE A 102 1.27 -14.86 -10.07
N PHE A 103 2.38 -14.13 -10.12
CA PHE A 103 2.46 -12.83 -10.79
C PHE A 103 3.12 -13.00 -12.16
N THR A 104 2.30 -13.26 -13.18
CA THR A 104 2.76 -13.60 -14.55
C THR A 104 2.45 -12.53 -15.59
N ALA A 105 1.69 -11.50 -15.24
CA ALA A 105 1.38 -10.41 -16.16
C ALA A 105 2.62 -9.60 -16.57
N PRO A 106 2.57 -8.88 -17.71
CA PRO A 106 3.68 -8.04 -18.17
C PRO A 106 4.07 -6.94 -17.17
N VAL A 107 3.11 -6.45 -16.40
CA VAL A 107 3.34 -5.48 -15.32
C VAL A 107 3.28 -6.23 -14.00
N LEU A 108 4.42 -6.32 -13.33
CA LEU A 108 4.54 -6.96 -12.02
C LEU A 108 4.30 -5.93 -10.90
N PRO A 109 3.77 -6.35 -9.73
CA PRO A 109 3.61 -5.45 -8.60
C PRO A 109 4.93 -4.81 -8.18
N ALA A 110 4.89 -3.56 -7.74
CA ALA A 110 5.98 -2.99 -6.95
C ALA A 110 6.20 -3.87 -5.70
N ARG A 111 7.44 -4.01 -5.23
CA ARG A 111 7.73 -4.95 -4.14
C ARG A 111 8.83 -4.48 -3.21
N ALA A 112 8.64 -4.74 -1.92
CA ALA A 112 9.69 -4.74 -0.90
C ALA A 112 9.77 -6.14 -0.28
N ALA A 113 10.97 -6.61 0.03
CA ALA A 113 11.20 -7.90 0.67
C ALA A 113 12.37 -7.79 1.67
N PHE A 114 12.19 -8.27 2.89
CA PHE A 114 13.21 -8.17 3.94
C PHE A 114 13.01 -9.21 5.05
N GLY A 115 14.10 -9.47 5.77
CA GLY A 115 14.12 -10.33 6.95
C GLY A 115 13.51 -9.63 8.18
N VAL A 116 12.77 -10.38 8.99
CA VAL A 116 12.19 -9.95 10.27
C VAL A 116 12.54 -10.92 11.38
N ALA A 117 12.49 -10.47 12.64
CA ALA A 117 12.89 -11.30 13.78
C ALA A 117 11.97 -12.51 14.01
N ALA A 118 10.67 -12.33 13.78
CA ALA A 118 9.66 -13.37 13.91
C ALA A 118 8.39 -12.96 13.16
N LEU A 119 7.57 -13.96 12.81
CA LEU A 119 6.22 -13.79 12.27
C LEU A 119 5.21 -14.50 13.17
N PRO A 120 3.91 -14.13 13.10
CA PRO A 120 2.86 -14.78 13.87
C PRO A 120 2.88 -16.30 13.69
N LEU A 121 2.61 -17.02 14.79
CA LEU A 121 2.51 -18.49 14.83
C LEU A 121 3.80 -19.24 14.47
N GLY A 122 4.92 -18.55 14.23
CA GLY A 122 6.16 -19.17 13.76
C GLY A 122 6.19 -19.41 12.25
N ALA A 123 5.39 -18.68 11.48
CA ALA A 123 5.45 -18.70 10.02
C ALA A 123 6.85 -18.30 9.50
N ALA A 124 7.28 -18.88 8.37
CA ALA A 124 8.54 -18.50 7.72
C ALA A 124 8.38 -17.32 6.76
N VAL A 125 7.17 -17.10 6.25
CA VAL A 125 6.83 -16.04 5.30
C VAL A 125 5.46 -15.45 5.58
N GLU A 126 5.34 -14.13 5.44
CA GLU A 126 4.09 -13.38 5.47
C GLU A 126 4.09 -12.40 4.29
N ILE A 127 2.95 -12.27 3.60
CA ILE A 127 2.83 -11.33 2.47
C ILE A 127 1.55 -10.52 2.59
N GLU A 128 1.68 -9.20 2.50
CA GLU A 128 0.55 -8.29 2.28
C GLU A 128 0.52 -7.79 0.83
N ALA A 129 -0.66 -7.35 0.39
CA ALA A 129 -0.86 -6.85 -0.96
C ALA A 129 -1.78 -5.62 -0.99
N VAL A 130 -1.54 -4.75 -1.96
CA VAL A 130 -2.44 -3.66 -2.34
C VAL A 130 -2.85 -3.87 -3.78
N ALA A 131 -4.15 -3.91 -4.03
CA ALA A 131 -4.74 -4.03 -5.36
C ALA A 131 -5.63 -2.83 -5.67
N VAL A 132 -5.86 -2.59 -6.96
CA VAL A 132 -6.69 -1.48 -7.44
C VAL A 132 -7.73 -2.02 -8.40
N ARG A 133 -9.01 -1.71 -8.15
CA ARG A 133 -10.08 -2.00 -9.11
C ARG A 133 -9.78 -1.25 -10.40
N PRO A 134 -9.59 -1.93 -11.54
CA PRO A 134 -9.24 -1.26 -12.78
C PRO A 134 -10.37 -0.31 -13.17
N TRP A 135 -9.98 0.76 -13.87
CA TRP A 135 -10.98 1.58 -14.52
C TRP A 135 -11.62 0.74 -15.61
N ALA A 136 -12.95 0.56 -15.56
CA ALA A 136 -13.66 -0.05 -16.67
C ALA A 136 -13.21 0.66 -17.95
N HIS A 137 -12.90 -0.08 -19.01
CA HIS A 137 -12.49 0.47 -20.31
C HIS A 137 -13.67 1.23 -20.97
N GLY A 138 -14.14 2.30 -20.33
CA GLY A 138 -14.84 3.40 -20.95
C GLY A 138 -13.83 4.49 -21.29
N PRO A 139 -14.11 5.34 -22.30
CA PRO A 139 -13.20 6.41 -22.69
C PRO A 139 -12.85 7.23 -21.44
N ARG A 140 -11.55 7.34 -21.14
CA ARG A 140 -11.07 8.33 -20.17
C ARG A 140 -11.74 9.65 -20.56
N PRO A 141 -12.38 10.39 -19.64
CA PRO A 141 -12.88 11.71 -19.98
C PRO A 141 -11.70 12.46 -20.58
N ARG A 142 -11.81 12.82 -21.87
CA ARG A 142 -10.78 13.58 -22.56
C ARG A 142 -10.61 14.82 -21.71
N ARG A 143 -9.41 14.96 -21.11
CA ARG A 143 -9.04 16.21 -20.45
C ARG A 143 -9.44 17.32 -21.41
N PRO A 144 -10.34 18.25 -21.04
CA PRO A 144 -10.89 19.21 -21.99
C PRO A 144 -9.71 19.93 -22.65
N THR A 145 -9.55 19.71 -23.96
CA THR A 145 -8.45 20.22 -24.78
C THR A 145 -8.53 21.74 -24.99
N GLY A 146 -9.31 22.44 -24.19
CA GLY A 146 -9.57 23.89 -24.29
C GLY A 146 -9.62 24.62 -22.97
N ALA A 147 -9.32 23.99 -21.82
CA ALA A 147 -9.09 24.77 -20.60
C ALA A 147 -7.75 25.49 -20.75
N ALA A 148 -7.81 26.73 -21.24
CA ALA A 148 -6.68 27.65 -21.22
C ALA A 148 -6.04 27.57 -19.83
N ARG A 149 -4.73 27.28 -19.78
CA ARG A 149 -3.96 27.44 -18.55
C ARG A 149 -4.36 28.78 -17.95
N PRO A 150 -4.82 28.87 -16.68
CA PRO A 150 -5.04 30.18 -16.08
C PRO A 150 -3.73 30.94 -16.25
N ARG A 151 -3.79 32.08 -16.97
CA ARG A 151 -2.64 32.95 -17.17
C ARG A 151 -2.07 33.20 -15.78
N SER A 152 -0.80 32.85 -15.58
CA SER A 152 -0.09 33.14 -14.34
C SER A 152 -0.33 34.61 -14.01
N ARG A 153 -1.03 34.89 -12.91
CA ARG A 153 -1.13 36.26 -12.40
C ARG A 153 0.31 36.71 -12.17
N PRO A 154 0.73 37.89 -12.68
CA PRO A 154 2.04 38.41 -12.32
C PRO A 154 2.10 38.49 -10.80
N VAL A 155 3.16 37.92 -10.22
CA VAL A 155 3.44 38.04 -8.80
C VAL A 155 3.53 39.53 -8.51
N SER A 156 2.52 40.06 -7.81
CA SER A 156 2.57 41.42 -7.29
C SER A 156 3.70 41.45 -6.27
N THR A 157 4.77 42.17 -6.57
CA THR A 157 5.79 42.54 -5.60
C THR A 157 5.13 43.43 -4.55
N ALA A 158 4.54 42.80 -3.54
CA ALA A 158 4.15 43.49 -2.33
C ALA A 158 5.42 44.09 -1.71
N ARG A 159 5.49 45.43 -1.71
CA ARG A 159 6.49 46.18 -0.96
C ARG A 159 6.48 45.69 0.48
N VAL A 160 7.62 45.18 0.93
CA VAL A 160 7.90 44.95 2.35
C VAL A 160 7.76 46.31 3.05
N VAL A 161 6.66 46.52 3.77
CA VAL A 161 6.50 47.64 4.69
C VAL A 161 7.15 47.22 5.99
N LEU A 162 8.38 47.71 6.22
CA LEU A 162 9.07 47.56 7.49
C LEU A 162 8.31 48.38 8.56
N PRO A 163 7.89 47.80 9.70
CA PRO A 163 7.30 48.57 10.78
C PRO A 163 8.34 49.53 11.37
N ARG A 164 8.04 50.84 11.33
CA ARG A 164 8.77 51.89 12.04
C ARG A 164 8.48 51.76 13.54
N PHE A 165 9.25 50.94 14.24
CA PHE A 165 9.36 51.02 15.70
C PHE A 165 10.83 51.15 16.10
N PHE A 166 11.07 52.06 17.04
CA PHE A 166 12.38 52.48 17.59
C PHE A 166 13.27 53.39 16.73
N ARG A 167 12.88 54.67 16.68
CA ARG A 167 13.85 55.77 16.85
C ARG A 167 13.48 56.55 18.10
N ARG A 168 14.15 56.25 19.22
CA ARG A 168 14.47 57.27 20.23
C ARG A 168 15.99 57.32 20.35
N ARG A 169 16.52 58.48 19.94
CA ARG A 169 17.88 58.93 20.23
C ARG A 169 18.03 59.05 21.75
N ASN A 170 19.16 58.61 22.30
CA ASN A 170 19.85 59.45 23.27
C ASN A 170 21.36 59.39 23.04
N ARG A 171 21.95 60.57 23.19
CA ARG A 171 23.28 61.01 22.75
C ARG A 171 24.44 60.33 23.52
N PRO A 172 25.66 60.40 22.97
CA PRO A 172 26.87 60.04 23.69
C PRO A 172 27.32 61.22 24.57
N ASP A 173 27.68 60.93 25.81
CA ASP A 173 28.61 61.75 26.57
C ASP A 173 29.81 60.88 26.94
N GLY A 174 30.99 61.44 26.69
CA GLY A 174 32.26 60.74 26.85
C GLY A 174 32.92 60.94 28.22
N ARG A 175 34.18 60.49 28.25
CA ARG A 175 35.26 60.73 29.22
C ARG A 175 35.43 59.68 30.33
N SER A 176 36.42 58.83 30.09
CA SER A 176 37.63 58.62 30.91
C SER A 176 37.50 58.61 32.43
N ARG A 177 37.84 57.47 33.04
CA ARG A 177 39.02 57.30 33.91
C ARG A 177 39.43 55.84 33.92
#